data_AF-A0A6I9WKF2-F1
#
_entry.id   AF-A0A6I9WKF2-F1
#
_cell.length_a   1.000
_cell.length_b   1.000
_cell.length_c   1.000
_cell.angle_alpha   90.00
_cell.angle_beta   90.00
_cell.angle_gamma   90.00
#
_symmetry.space_group_name_H-M   'P 1'
#
loop_
_entity.id
_entity.type
_entity.pdbx_description
1 polymer ?
#
loop_
_entity_poly.entity_id
_entity_poly.type
_entity_poly.pdbx_seq_one_letter_code
_entity_poly.pdbx_strand_id
1 'polypeptide(L)'
;MPLDKRSFRWRARRVPVPDARFDYLCEYFKPASKVPAFLHVMDIAGLVKGASEGQGLGNSFLSHIGACDGIFHLCRAFEDDDVTHVEGDVNPVRDLDIISEELRLKDVEFLNVHLEKLEKLVIRGNDKKLKPEYDTLLKVKGVLADEKKHIRFADWSANDIEVLNKYLFLTSKPIIYLVNLSEKDYIRKKNKWLIKIKEWVDKNDPGAVLIPFSGIFENKILDMDEAERAKYFEEHKVTSALDKIIVQGYKALQLQYFFTSGHDEVKAWTIQRGTKAPQAAGKIHTDFEKGFIMAEVMKFEDFKNEGSEAAVKAAGKYRQQGRNYVVEDGDIIFFKFNAGAGLKDAKKK
;
A
#
# COMPACT_ATOMS: atom_id res chain seq x y z
N MET A 1 31.06 17.50 -15.36
CA MET A 1 30.95 16.05 -15.62
C MET A 1 29.62 15.80 -16.30
N PRO A 2 29.60 15.23 -17.52
CA PRO A 2 28.35 15.06 -18.25
C PRO A 2 27.53 13.92 -17.65
N LEU A 3 26.25 14.19 -17.40
CA LEU A 3 25.23 13.25 -16.95
C LEU A 3 25.08 12.12 -17.99
N ASP A 4 25.40 10.89 -17.58
CA ASP A 4 25.24 9.68 -18.37
C ASP A 4 23.75 9.40 -18.64
N LYS A 5 23.37 9.38 -19.92
CA LYS A 5 22.03 9.05 -20.44
C LYS A 5 21.80 7.54 -20.49
N ARG A 6 22.14 6.80 -19.42
CA ARG A 6 21.88 5.36 -19.30
C ARG A 6 20.93 5.07 -18.14
N SER A 7 19.70 4.74 -18.51
CA SER A 7 18.65 4.12 -17.68
C SER A 7 18.37 4.79 -16.33
N PHE A 8 17.34 5.63 -16.29
CA PHE A 8 16.61 5.93 -15.05
C PHE A 8 15.87 4.64 -14.64
N ARG A 9 16.62 3.67 -14.12
CA ARG A 9 16.10 2.39 -13.63
C ARG A 9 15.31 2.71 -12.37
N TRP A 10 13.99 2.47 -12.42
CA TRP A 10 13.05 2.64 -11.32
C TRP A 10 13.71 2.30 -9.97
N ARG A 11 13.79 3.26 -9.04
CA ARG A 11 14.33 3.03 -7.69
C ARG A 11 13.24 2.40 -6.80
N ALA A 12 12.78 1.21 -7.21
CA ALA A 12 11.91 0.38 -6.38
C ALA A 12 12.72 -0.15 -5.19
N ARG A 13 12.33 0.21 -3.97
CA ARG A 13 12.91 -0.34 -2.75
C ARG A 13 11.96 -1.35 -2.14
N ARG A 14 12.50 -2.49 -1.69
CA ARG A 14 11.79 -3.50 -0.92
C ARG A 14 12.15 -3.28 0.54
N VAL A 15 11.17 -2.91 1.35
CA VAL A 15 11.36 -2.65 2.77
C VAL A 15 10.70 -3.78 3.56
N PRO A 16 11.43 -4.47 4.47
CA PRO A 16 10.81 -5.50 5.29
C PRO A 16 9.73 -4.88 6.18
N VAL A 17 8.61 -5.57 6.31
CA VAL A 17 7.51 -5.17 7.18
C VAL A 17 7.85 -5.66 8.60
N PRO A 18 7.98 -4.76 9.59
CA PRO A 18 8.27 -5.16 10.96
C PRO A 18 7.06 -5.91 11.56
N ASP A 19 7.30 -7.10 12.11
CA ASP A 19 6.27 -7.91 12.77
C ASP A 19 6.86 -8.79 13.88
N ALA A 20 6.48 -8.49 15.13
CA ALA A 20 6.88 -9.27 16.30
C ALA A 20 6.43 -10.74 16.26
N ARG A 21 5.37 -11.07 15.51
CA ARG A 21 4.92 -12.45 15.30
C ARG A 21 5.92 -13.24 14.47
N PHE A 22 6.44 -12.61 13.41
CA PHE A 22 7.48 -13.20 12.57
C PHE A 22 8.77 -13.41 13.36
N ASP A 23 9.16 -12.43 14.17
CA ASP A 23 10.35 -12.51 15.02
C ASP A 23 10.22 -13.66 16.04
N TYR A 24 9.05 -13.76 16.71
CA TYR A 24 8.75 -14.87 17.63
C TYR A 24 8.86 -16.25 16.96
N LEU A 25 8.30 -16.41 15.76
CA LEU A 25 8.40 -17.67 15.01
C LEU A 25 9.86 -17.98 14.64
N CYS A 26 10.63 -16.97 14.26
CA CYS A 26 12.05 -17.12 13.96
C CYS A 26 12.88 -17.52 15.18
N GLU A 27 12.57 -16.97 16.36
CA GLU A 27 13.22 -17.34 17.62
C GLU A 27 12.87 -18.76 18.06
N TYR A 28 11.60 -19.15 17.90
CA TYR A 28 11.12 -20.48 18.26
C TYR A 28 11.70 -21.57 17.36
N PHE A 29 11.56 -21.44 16.03
CA PHE A 29 11.96 -22.49 15.08
C PHE A 29 13.46 -22.48 14.76
N LYS A 30 14.14 -21.34 14.99
CA LYS A 30 15.55 -21.10 14.62
C LYS A 30 15.84 -21.57 13.18
N PRO A 31 15.11 -21.05 12.18
CA PRO A 31 15.17 -21.56 10.82
C PRO A 31 16.49 -21.22 10.14
N ALA A 32 16.89 -22.01 9.14
CA ALA A 32 18.00 -21.69 8.26
C ALA A 32 17.72 -20.45 7.38
N SER A 33 16.46 -20.25 6.97
CA SER A 33 15.98 -19.11 6.16
C SER A 33 14.93 -18.29 6.91
N LYS A 34 15.08 -16.96 6.91
CA LYS A 34 14.13 -15.99 7.49
C LYS A 34 13.70 -15.01 6.41
N VAL A 35 12.45 -15.07 5.97
CA VAL A 35 11.93 -14.23 4.88
C VAL A 35 10.72 -13.42 5.35
N PRO A 36 10.89 -12.13 5.71
CA PRO A 36 9.78 -11.29 6.13
C PRO A 36 8.88 -10.91 4.94
N ALA A 37 7.74 -10.30 5.25
CA ALA A 37 6.92 -9.65 4.23
C ALA A 37 7.62 -8.36 3.78
N PHE A 38 7.37 -7.92 2.55
CA PHE A 38 7.99 -6.71 2.01
C PHE A 38 6.94 -5.72 1.51
N LEU A 39 7.09 -4.46 1.89
CA LEU A 39 6.42 -3.34 1.23
C LEU A 39 7.31 -2.83 0.09
N HIS A 40 6.73 -2.69 -1.10
CA HIS A 40 7.41 -2.10 -2.24
C HIS A 40 7.14 -0.59 -2.24
N VAL A 41 8.21 0.20 -2.16
CA VAL A 41 8.14 1.67 -2.13
C VAL A 41 8.84 2.22 -3.36
N MET A 42 8.14 3.08 -4.09
CA MET A 42 8.63 3.76 -5.28
C MET A 42 8.84 5.23 -4.95
N ASP A 43 10.04 5.73 -5.23
CA ASP A 43 10.33 7.15 -5.14
C ASP A 43 9.82 7.86 -6.41
N ILE A 44 8.97 8.88 -6.22
CA ILE A 44 8.36 9.65 -7.30
C ILE A 44 8.76 11.12 -7.10
N ALA A 45 9.32 11.74 -8.13
CA ALA A 45 9.84 13.12 -8.10
C ALA A 45 8.77 14.15 -7.67
N GLY A 46 9.11 15.32 -7.14
CA GLY A 46 8.10 16.28 -6.68
C GLY A 46 7.14 16.77 -7.79
N LEU A 47 5.86 16.99 -7.44
CA LEU A 47 4.87 17.63 -8.30
C LEU A 47 4.98 19.15 -8.20
N VAL A 48 4.77 19.84 -9.32
CA VAL A 48 4.63 21.30 -9.39
C VAL A 48 3.26 21.65 -9.96
N LYS A 49 2.75 22.84 -9.63
CA LYS A 49 1.49 23.35 -10.17
C LYS A 49 1.53 23.41 -11.70
N GLY A 50 0.43 23.04 -12.37
CA GLY A 50 0.32 22.98 -13.83
C GLY A 50 0.81 21.67 -14.44
N ALA A 51 1.03 20.64 -13.62
CA ALA A 51 1.51 19.34 -14.08
C ALA A 51 0.49 18.61 -14.97
N SER A 52 -0.81 18.78 -14.71
CA SER A 52 -1.89 18.23 -15.53
C SER A 52 -1.91 18.84 -16.93
N GLU A 53 -1.53 20.12 -17.06
CA GLU A 53 -1.44 20.84 -18.35
C GLU A 53 -0.13 20.55 -19.10
N GLY A 54 0.72 19.66 -18.56
CA GLY A 54 1.99 19.28 -19.17
C GLY A 54 3.13 20.28 -18.94
N GLN A 55 2.99 21.21 -17.99
CA GLN A 55 4.10 22.08 -17.60
C GLN A 55 5.14 21.28 -16.78
N GLY A 56 6.42 21.45 -17.12
CA GLY A 56 7.54 20.80 -16.42
C GLY A 56 7.61 19.27 -16.61
N LEU A 57 8.03 18.56 -15.55
CA LEU A 57 8.16 17.08 -15.51
C LEU A 57 6.84 16.36 -15.14
N GLY A 58 5.72 17.09 -15.08
CA GLY A 58 4.44 16.63 -14.49
C GLY A 58 3.80 15.41 -15.16
N ASN A 59 3.86 15.30 -16.49
CA ASN A 59 3.25 14.15 -17.20
C ASN A 59 3.98 12.82 -16.93
N SER A 60 5.30 12.84 -16.76
CA SER A 60 6.06 11.64 -16.37
C SER A 60 5.83 11.26 -14.90
N PHE A 61 5.53 12.24 -14.05
CA PHE A 61 5.20 11.99 -12.65
C PHE A 61 3.85 11.26 -12.49
N LEU A 62 2.81 11.73 -13.17
CA LEU A 62 1.46 11.16 -13.04
C LEU A 62 1.38 9.72 -13.57
N SER A 63 2.16 9.39 -14.60
CA SER A 63 2.26 8.00 -15.08
C SER A 63 2.94 7.08 -14.06
N HIS A 64 3.91 7.57 -13.28
CA HIS A 64 4.55 6.82 -12.21
C HIS A 64 3.59 6.56 -11.03
N ILE A 65 2.76 7.53 -10.66
CA ILE A 65 1.69 7.31 -9.67
C ILE A 65 0.68 6.28 -10.20
N GLY A 66 0.34 6.34 -11.48
CA GLY A 66 -0.56 5.38 -12.12
C GLY A 66 -0.11 3.93 -11.94
N ALA A 67 1.20 3.68 -11.93
CA ALA A 67 1.81 2.37 -11.73
C ALA A 67 1.90 1.91 -10.25
N CYS A 68 1.49 2.74 -9.29
CA CYS A 68 1.49 2.41 -7.86
C CYS A 68 0.07 2.15 -7.37
N ASP A 69 -0.10 1.35 -6.32
CA ASP A 69 -1.42 1.01 -5.77
C ASP A 69 -1.88 1.93 -4.63
N GLY A 70 -0.99 2.77 -4.10
CA GLY A 70 -1.25 3.70 -3.00
C GLY A 70 -0.22 4.82 -2.95
N ILE A 71 -0.50 5.89 -2.20
CA ILE A 71 0.31 7.11 -2.17
C ILE A 71 0.75 7.43 -0.75
N PHE A 72 2.07 7.57 -0.54
CA PHE A 72 2.60 8.30 0.59
C PHE A 72 2.73 9.77 0.21
N HIS A 73 1.81 10.61 0.70
CA HIS A 73 1.84 12.04 0.42
C HIS A 73 2.71 12.75 1.45
N LEU A 74 3.93 13.09 1.05
CA LEU A 74 4.87 13.83 1.87
C LEU A 74 4.49 15.32 1.93
N CYS A 75 4.33 15.87 3.13
CA CYS A 75 4.03 17.27 3.38
C CYS A 75 5.22 17.90 4.13
N ARG A 76 5.83 18.95 3.57
CA ARG A 76 6.90 19.70 4.25
C ARG A 76 6.27 20.60 5.31
N ALA A 77 6.58 20.41 6.59
CA ALA A 77 6.06 21.23 7.70
C ALA A 77 7.18 21.87 8.54
N PHE A 78 8.33 22.15 7.93
CA PHE A 78 9.46 22.85 8.53
C PHE A 78 9.96 23.97 7.61
N GLU A 79 10.49 25.02 8.23
CA GLU A 79 11.19 26.11 7.55
C GLU A 79 12.69 25.83 7.60
N ASP A 80 13.36 26.10 6.49
CA ASP A 80 14.80 25.94 6.33
C ASP A 80 15.24 26.89 5.20
N ASP A 81 16.12 27.83 5.52
CA ASP A 81 16.58 28.88 4.62
C ASP A 81 17.45 28.30 3.48
N ASP A 82 18.03 27.11 3.68
CA ASP A 82 18.83 26.42 2.67
C ASP A 82 17.99 25.62 1.66
N VAL A 83 16.67 25.51 1.90
CA VAL A 83 15.75 24.71 1.07
C VAL A 83 14.66 25.57 0.46
N THR A 84 14.80 25.90 -0.82
CA THR A 84 13.82 26.69 -1.57
C THR A 84 12.49 25.95 -1.71
N HIS A 85 11.39 26.70 -1.60
CA HIS A 85 10.05 26.19 -1.85
C HIS A 85 9.60 26.58 -3.26
N VAL A 86 8.98 25.66 -4.01
CA VAL A 86 8.56 25.91 -5.40
C VAL A 86 7.61 27.12 -5.50
N GLU A 87 6.70 27.25 -4.54
CA GLU A 87 5.73 28.34 -4.45
C GLU A 87 6.26 29.56 -3.65
N GLY A 88 7.56 29.62 -3.35
CA GLY A 88 8.20 30.72 -2.62
C GLY A 88 8.20 30.55 -1.09
N ASP A 89 7.03 30.41 -0.47
CA ASP A 89 6.88 30.20 0.98
C ASP A 89 6.39 28.79 1.33
N VAL A 90 6.68 28.33 2.55
CA VAL A 90 6.21 27.02 3.04
C VAL A 90 4.77 27.14 3.51
N ASN A 91 3.83 26.53 2.79
CA ASN A 91 2.43 26.44 3.16
C ASN A 91 1.86 25.05 2.81
N PRO A 92 1.91 24.09 3.75
CA PRO A 92 1.57 22.70 3.47
C PRO A 92 0.10 22.52 3.09
N VAL A 93 -0.80 23.40 3.57
CA VAL A 93 -2.24 23.33 3.24
C VAL A 93 -2.47 23.68 1.77
N ARG A 94 -1.79 24.73 1.28
CA ARG A 94 -1.81 25.07 -0.15
C ARG A 94 -1.25 23.92 -0.99
N ASP A 95 -0.15 23.33 -0.56
CA ASP A 95 0.51 22.27 -1.32
C ASP A 95 -0.36 21.01 -1.42
N LEU A 96 -1.10 20.68 -0.34
CA LEU A 96 -2.13 19.64 -0.32
C LEU A 96 -3.26 19.92 -1.33
N ASP A 97 -3.76 21.16 -1.36
CA ASP A 97 -4.80 21.57 -2.31
C ASP A 97 -4.32 21.45 -3.75
N ILE A 98 -3.08 21.89 -4.04
CA ILE A 98 -2.49 21.80 -5.38
C ILE A 98 -2.42 20.33 -5.82
N ILE A 99 -1.82 19.46 -5.02
CA ILE A 99 -1.66 18.05 -5.40
C ILE A 99 -3.01 17.35 -5.55
N SER A 100 -3.94 17.61 -4.63
CA SER A 100 -5.29 17.04 -4.69
C SER A 100 -6.02 17.43 -5.98
N GLU A 101 -5.92 18.69 -6.39
CA GLU A 101 -6.56 19.20 -7.60
C GLU A 101 -5.89 18.66 -8.87
N GLU A 102 -4.56 18.59 -8.91
CA GLU A 102 -3.81 18.07 -10.06
C GLU A 102 -4.13 16.59 -10.33
N LEU A 103 -4.26 15.76 -9.28
CA LEU A 103 -4.68 14.36 -9.41
C LEU A 103 -6.10 14.26 -9.98
N ARG A 104 -7.02 15.10 -9.49
CA ARG A 104 -8.41 15.15 -9.95
C ARG A 104 -8.50 15.58 -11.41
N LEU A 105 -7.81 16.66 -11.79
CA LEU A 105 -7.82 17.17 -13.15
C LEU A 105 -7.24 16.14 -14.13
N LYS A 106 -6.21 15.39 -13.72
CA LYS A 106 -5.68 14.32 -14.57
C LYS A 106 -6.66 13.18 -14.79
N ASP A 107 -7.39 12.79 -13.74
CA ASP A 107 -8.45 11.80 -13.87
C ASP A 107 -9.61 12.30 -14.74
N VAL A 108 -9.95 13.60 -14.69
CA VAL A 108 -10.96 14.20 -15.58
C VAL A 108 -10.51 14.14 -17.04
N GLU A 109 -9.25 14.49 -17.33
CA GLU A 109 -8.68 14.39 -18.69
C GLU A 109 -8.75 12.94 -19.20
N PHE A 110 -8.27 12.00 -18.38
CA PHE A 110 -8.28 10.57 -18.69
C PHE A 110 -9.70 10.03 -18.90
N LEU A 111 -10.64 10.42 -18.04
CA LEU A 111 -12.05 10.06 -18.13
C LEU A 111 -12.66 10.54 -19.44
N ASN A 112 -12.45 11.81 -19.82
CA ASN A 112 -13.08 12.39 -21.00
C ASN A 112 -12.68 11.63 -22.29
N VAL A 113 -11.41 11.22 -22.41
CA VAL A 113 -10.93 10.43 -23.55
C VAL A 113 -11.64 9.08 -23.66
N HIS A 114 -11.91 8.42 -22.53
CA HIS A 114 -12.59 7.12 -22.51
C HIS A 114 -14.10 7.26 -22.68
N LEU A 115 -14.69 8.27 -22.04
CA LEU A 115 -16.11 8.55 -22.10
C LEU A 115 -16.54 8.91 -23.53
N GLU A 116 -15.76 9.71 -24.27
CA GLU A 116 -16.06 10.05 -25.67
C GLU A 116 -16.09 8.80 -26.58
N LYS A 117 -15.16 7.86 -26.36
CA LYS A 117 -15.13 6.59 -27.11
C LYS A 117 -16.36 5.75 -26.81
N LEU A 118 -16.71 5.59 -25.53
CA LEU A 118 -17.88 4.82 -25.12
C LEU A 118 -19.18 5.47 -25.57
N GLU A 119 -19.28 6.79 -25.53
CA GLU A 119 -20.47 7.52 -26.00
C GLU A 119 -20.75 7.22 -27.49
N LYS A 120 -19.71 7.21 -28.33
CA LYS A 120 -19.85 6.86 -29.75
C LYS A 120 -20.38 5.43 -29.93
N LEU A 121 -19.89 4.48 -29.15
CA LEU A 121 -20.29 3.07 -29.25
C LEU A 121 -21.70 2.82 -28.68
N VAL A 122 -22.02 3.42 -27.54
CA VAL A 122 -23.26 3.17 -26.80
C VAL A 122 -24.41 4.01 -27.34
N ILE A 123 -24.23 5.32 -27.52
CA ILE A 123 -25.31 6.23 -27.93
C ILE A 123 -25.51 6.18 -29.44
N ARG A 124 -24.43 6.27 -30.23
CA ARG A 124 -24.53 6.28 -31.70
C ARG A 124 -24.57 4.87 -32.29
N GLY A 125 -23.82 3.94 -31.70
CA GLY A 125 -23.76 2.54 -32.14
C GLY A 125 -24.83 1.62 -31.51
N ASN A 126 -25.57 2.10 -30.50
CA ASN A 126 -26.60 1.35 -29.77
C ASN A 126 -26.12 0.03 -29.14
N ASP A 127 -24.84 -0.05 -28.75
CA ASP A 127 -24.30 -1.24 -28.08
C ASP A 127 -24.72 -1.29 -26.61
N LYS A 128 -25.76 -2.08 -26.34
CA LYS A 128 -26.32 -2.28 -25.00
C LYS A 128 -25.37 -2.98 -24.03
N LYS A 129 -24.34 -3.69 -24.51
CA LYS A 129 -23.40 -4.41 -23.63
C LYS A 129 -22.47 -3.46 -22.89
N LEU A 130 -22.13 -2.32 -23.51
CA LEU A 130 -21.23 -1.30 -22.94
C LEU A 130 -21.98 -0.24 -22.13
N LYS A 131 -23.32 -0.27 -22.13
CA LYS A 131 -24.16 0.69 -21.43
C LYS A 131 -23.88 0.77 -19.91
N PRO A 132 -23.72 -0.34 -19.16
CA PRO A 132 -23.41 -0.26 -17.73
C PRO A 132 -22.07 0.43 -17.45
N GLU A 133 -21.06 0.17 -18.29
CA GLU A 133 -19.73 0.78 -18.17
C GLU A 133 -19.78 2.28 -18.48
N TYR A 134 -20.49 2.67 -19.54
CA TYR A 134 -20.75 4.07 -19.86
C TYR A 134 -21.49 4.81 -18.74
N ASP A 135 -22.51 4.20 -18.16
CA ASP A 135 -23.28 4.79 -17.06
C ASP A 135 -22.44 4.97 -15.80
N THR A 136 -21.54 4.02 -15.52
CA THR A 136 -20.59 4.15 -14.42
C THR A 136 -19.64 5.33 -14.65
N LEU A 137 -19.08 5.48 -15.86
CA LEU A 137 -18.20 6.61 -16.18
C LEU A 137 -18.92 7.97 -16.18
N LEU A 138 -20.21 8.01 -16.50
CA LEU A 138 -21.02 9.22 -16.34
C LEU A 138 -21.16 9.61 -14.86
N LYS A 139 -21.38 8.65 -13.96
CA LYS A 139 -21.36 8.91 -12.51
C LYS A 139 -19.99 9.42 -12.06
N VAL A 140 -18.91 8.80 -12.54
CA VAL A 140 -17.52 9.24 -12.27
C VAL A 140 -17.32 10.69 -12.71
N LYS A 141 -17.86 11.09 -13.86
CA LYS A 141 -17.82 12.47 -14.34
C LYS A 141 -18.52 13.42 -13.37
N GLY A 142 -19.69 13.04 -12.86
CA GLY A 142 -20.40 13.83 -11.84
C GLY A 142 -19.54 14.08 -10.59
N VAL A 143 -18.92 13.03 -10.06
CA VAL A 143 -18.05 13.14 -8.86
C VAL A 143 -16.81 13.98 -9.15
N LEU A 144 -16.08 13.65 -10.21
CA LEU A 144 -14.80 14.28 -10.52
C LEU A 144 -14.97 15.71 -11.02
N ALA A 145 -15.83 15.96 -12.00
CA ALA A 145 -15.91 17.25 -12.69
C ALA A 145 -16.92 18.22 -12.04
N ASP A 146 -18.10 17.73 -11.67
CA ASP A 146 -19.19 18.58 -11.21
C ASP A 146 -19.10 18.86 -9.70
N GLU A 147 -18.91 17.81 -8.89
CA GLU A 147 -18.73 17.94 -7.44
C GLU A 147 -17.29 18.32 -7.03
N LYS A 148 -16.33 18.17 -7.95
CA LYS A 148 -14.90 18.39 -7.71
C LYS A 148 -14.34 17.57 -6.54
N LYS A 149 -14.74 16.30 -6.43
CA LYS A 149 -14.27 15.36 -5.40
C LYS A 149 -13.47 14.21 -6.02
N HIS A 150 -12.62 13.58 -5.21
CA HIS A 150 -11.95 12.33 -5.57
C HIS A 150 -12.93 11.16 -5.55
N ILE A 151 -12.76 10.19 -6.46
CA ILE A 151 -13.73 9.10 -6.60
C ILE A 151 -13.76 8.15 -5.40
N ARG A 152 -12.68 8.05 -4.62
CA ARG A 152 -12.65 7.23 -3.40
C ARG A 152 -13.59 7.70 -2.28
N PHE A 153 -14.18 8.89 -2.40
CA PHE A 153 -15.12 9.44 -1.41
C PHE A 153 -16.59 9.30 -1.81
N ALA A 154 -16.86 8.76 -3.00
CA ALA A 154 -18.23 8.49 -3.44
C ALA A 154 -18.64 7.05 -3.12
N ASP A 155 -19.94 6.83 -3.01
CA ASP A 155 -20.52 5.50 -2.83
C ASP A 155 -20.68 4.79 -4.17
N TRP A 156 -20.14 3.57 -4.25
CA TRP A 156 -20.15 2.75 -5.47
C TRP A 156 -20.79 1.40 -5.20
N SER A 157 -21.62 0.93 -6.14
CA SER A 157 -22.10 -0.45 -6.09
C SER A 157 -20.97 -1.43 -6.43
N ALA A 158 -21.13 -2.71 -6.10
CA ALA A 158 -20.14 -3.74 -6.45
C ALA A 158 -19.87 -3.78 -7.98
N ASN A 159 -20.91 -3.61 -8.80
CA ASN A 159 -20.77 -3.55 -10.25
C ASN A 159 -20.02 -2.30 -10.72
N ASP A 160 -20.27 -1.14 -10.08
CA ASP A 160 -19.53 0.08 -10.41
C ASP A 160 -18.03 -0.12 -10.06
N ILE A 161 -17.71 -0.75 -8.91
CA ILE A 161 -16.33 -1.04 -8.49
C ILE A 161 -15.61 -1.96 -9.50
N GLU A 162 -16.27 -2.99 -10.02
CA GLU A 162 -15.70 -3.85 -11.07
C GLU A 162 -15.33 -3.07 -12.34
N VAL A 163 -16.13 -2.07 -12.71
CA VAL A 163 -15.82 -1.18 -13.82
C VAL A 163 -14.65 -0.26 -13.47
N LEU A 164 -14.68 0.41 -12.32
CA LEU A 164 -13.63 1.34 -11.87
C LEU A 164 -12.24 0.69 -11.84
N ASN A 165 -12.17 -0.57 -11.39
CA ASN A 165 -10.92 -1.33 -11.32
C ASN A 165 -10.25 -1.59 -12.68
N LYS A 166 -10.97 -1.42 -13.80
CA LYS A 166 -10.38 -1.48 -15.16
C LYS A 166 -9.61 -0.21 -15.52
N TYR A 167 -10.00 0.92 -14.94
CA TYR A 167 -9.50 2.25 -15.31
C TYR A 167 -8.37 2.74 -14.43
N LEU A 168 -8.27 2.24 -13.19
CA LEU A 168 -7.17 2.51 -12.25
C LEU A 168 -6.88 4.01 -12.06
N PHE A 169 -7.95 4.80 -11.90
CA PHE A 169 -7.89 6.24 -11.62
C PHE A 169 -6.91 6.58 -10.49
N LEU A 170 -6.30 7.76 -10.55
CA LEU A 170 -5.35 8.21 -9.53
C LEU A 170 -6.06 8.50 -8.20
N THR A 171 -7.24 9.10 -8.27
CA THR A 171 -8.05 9.52 -7.11
C THR A 171 -8.81 8.37 -6.43
N SER A 172 -8.71 7.13 -6.93
CA SER A 172 -9.17 5.95 -6.18
C SER A 172 -8.13 5.41 -5.20
N LYS A 173 -6.85 5.77 -5.38
CA LYS A 173 -5.75 5.21 -4.61
C LYS A 173 -5.82 5.68 -3.16
N PRO A 174 -5.59 4.80 -2.17
CA PRO A 174 -5.49 5.20 -0.77
C PRO A 174 -4.27 6.10 -0.55
N ILE A 175 -4.42 7.11 0.30
CA ILE A 175 -3.37 8.08 0.62
C ILE A 175 -3.03 8.03 2.12
N ILE A 176 -1.74 8.06 2.43
CA ILE A 176 -1.22 8.28 3.79
C ILE A 176 -0.43 9.58 3.79
N TYR A 177 -0.80 10.50 4.67
CA TYR A 177 -0.14 11.79 4.79
C TYR A 177 1.05 11.70 5.73
N LEU A 178 2.25 11.92 5.21
CA LEU A 178 3.49 11.97 5.98
C LEU A 178 3.88 13.43 6.22
N VAL A 179 3.74 13.91 7.46
CA VAL A 179 4.06 15.29 7.79
C VAL A 179 5.51 15.35 8.26
N ASN A 180 6.40 15.84 7.39
CA ASN A 180 7.82 15.96 7.66
C ASN A 180 8.10 17.21 8.50
N LEU A 181 8.58 16.99 9.73
CA LEU A 181 8.90 18.01 10.72
C LEU A 181 10.41 18.15 10.87
N SER A 182 10.83 19.27 11.46
CA SER A 182 12.18 19.36 12.02
C SER A 182 12.34 18.37 13.18
N GLU A 183 13.58 17.94 13.46
CA GLU A 183 13.87 17.04 14.58
C GLU A 183 13.34 17.60 15.91
N LYS A 184 13.55 18.91 16.14
CA LYS A 184 13.07 19.62 17.32
C LYS A 184 11.55 19.55 17.48
N ASP A 185 10.81 19.74 16.39
CA ASP A 185 9.35 19.74 16.38
C ASP A 185 8.76 18.34 16.58
N TYR A 186 9.43 17.35 16.00
CA TYR A 186 9.10 15.94 16.16
C TYR A 186 9.29 15.47 17.62
N ILE A 187 10.45 15.75 18.23
CA ILE A 187 10.75 15.38 19.62
C ILE A 187 9.79 16.07 20.60
N ARG A 188 9.54 17.37 20.44
CA ARG A 188 8.63 18.12 21.34
C ARG A 188 7.14 17.85 21.06
N LYS A 189 6.81 17.12 19.99
CA LYS A 189 5.45 16.81 19.53
C LYS A 189 4.57 18.05 19.32
N LYS A 190 5.17 19.15 18.81
CA LYS A 190 4.46 20.41 18.53
C LYS A 190 5.03 21.08 17.28
N ASN A 191 4.13 21.52 16.40
CA ASN A 191 4.46 22.26 15.18
C ASN A 191 3.26 23.12 14.76
N LYS A 192 3.54 24.28 14.16
CA LYS A 192 2.53 25.28 13.79
C LYS A 192 1.58 24.82 12.67
N TRP A 193 1.98 23.85 11.86
CA TRP A 193 1.21 23.36 10.72
C TRP A 193 0.38 22.12 11.03
N LEU A 194 0.73 21.32 12.05
CA LEU A 194 0.08 20.03 12.33
C LEU A 194 -1.44 20.15 12.46
N ILE A 195 -1.93 21.16 13.20
CA ILE A 195 -3.38 21.37 13.39
C ILE A 195 -4.04 21.71 12.05
N LYS A 196 -3.46 22.64 11.29
CA LYS A 196 -4.01 23.08 9.99
C LYS A 196 -4.04 21.94 8.96
N ILE A 197 -2.98 21.12 8.92
CA ILE A 197 -2.94 19.93 8.05
C ILE A 197 -4.00 18.92 8.49
N LYS A 198 -4.13 18.68 9.81
CA LYS A 198 -5.14 17.75 10.33
C LYS A 198 -6.56 18.20 9.99
N GLU A 199 -6.87 19.48 10.19
CA GLU A 199 -8.17 20.07 9.81
C GLU A 199 -8.44 19.92 8.31
N TRP A 200 -7.43 20.16 7.47
CA TRP A 200 -7.55 19.98 6.02
C TRP A 200 -7.82 18.52 5.65
N VAL A 201 -7.09 17.57 6.25
CA VAL A 201 -7.26 16.13 6.01
C VAL A 201 -8.64 15.67 6.48
N ASP A 202 -9.08 16.07 7.68
CA ASP A 202 -10.40 15.67 8.19
C ASP A 202 -11.55 16.19 7.33
N LYS A 203 -11.38 17.35 6.70
CA LYS A 203 -12.36 17.94 5.80
C LYS A 203 -12.36 17.28 4.41
N ASN A 204 -11.19 17.02 3.84
CA ASN A 204 -11.05 16.66 2.42
C ASN A 204 -10.77 15.17 2.18
N ASP A 205 -10.25 14.46 3.18
CA ASP A 205 -9.94 13.02 3.16
C ASP A 205 -10.26 12.37 4.52
N PRO A 206 -11.55 12.35 4.91
CA PRO A 206 -11.96 11.92 6.24
C PRO A 206 -11.53 10.48 6.52
N GLY A 207 -10.86 10.28 7.65
CA GLY A 207 -10.37 8.97 8.07
C GLY A 207 -8.99 8.58 7.53
N ALA A 208 -8.35 9.44 6.73
CA ALA A 208 -6.99 9.19 6.28
C ALA A 208 -5.96 9.20 7.42
N VAL A 209 -4.93 8.38 7.23
CA VAL A 209 -3.84 8.23 8.19
C VAL A 209 -2.87 9.40 8.02
N LEU A 210 -2.67 10.16 9.10
CA LEU A 210 -1.68 11.22 9.18
C LEU A 210 -0.58 10.80 10.16
N ILE A 211 0.67 10.79 9.67
CA ILE A 211 1.85 10.37 10.44
C ILE A 211 2.86 11.52 10.45
N PRO A 212 3.03 12.21 11.60
CA PRO A 212 4.16 13.10 11.79
C PRO A 212 5.45 12.28 11.88
N PHE A 213 6.49 12.72 11.18
CA PHE A 213 7.83 12.13 11.26
C PHE A 213 8.88 13.24 11.02
N SER A 214 10.16 12.93 11.20
CA SER A 214 11.23 13.84 10.80
C SER A 214 12.30 13.08 10.03
N GLY A 215 12.47 13.39 8.75
CA GLY A 215 13.47 12.73 7.92
C GLY A 215 14.91 12.94 8.43
N ILE A 216 15.19 14.10 9.03
CA ILE A 216 16.49 14.38 9.66
C ILE A 216 16.72 13.46 10.86
N PHE A 217 15.71 13.33 11.73
CA PHE A 217 15.77 12.41 12.86
C PHE A 217 15.94 10.96 12.39
N GLU A 218 15.16 10.49 11.42
CA GLU A 218 15.27 9.11 10.94
C GLU A 218 16.65 8.80 10.36
N ASN A 219 17.23 9.73 9.58
CA ASN A 219 18.60 9.57 9.07
C ASN A 219 19.63 9.51 10.20
N LYS A 220 19.52 10.40 11.19
CA LYS A 220 20.42 10.42 12.35
C LYS A 220 20.37 9.10 13.13
N ILE A 221 19.18 8.53 13.32
CA ILE A 221 18.99 7.26 14.02
C ILE A 221 19.53 6.07 13.21
N LEU A 222 19.53 6.15 11.87
CA LEU A 222 20.10 5.11 11.00
C LEU A 222 21.63 5.01 11.10
N ASP A 223 22.30 6.11 11.42
CA ASP A 223 23.76 6.16 11.56
C ASP A 223 24.25 5.71 12.96
N MET A 224 23.33 5.55 13.92
CA MET A 224 23.64 5.11 15.29
C MET A 224 23.67 3.59 15.42
N ASP A 225 24.48 3.08 16.35
CA ASP A 225 24.41 1.68 16.76
C ASP A 225 23.19 1.39 17.66
N GLU A 226 22.94 0.11 17.95
CA GLU A 226 21.77 -0.30 18.71
C GLU A 226 21.74 0.25 20.15
N ALA A 227 22.91 0.33 20.81
CA ALA A 227 23.01 0.80 22.19
C ALA A 227 22.86 2.31 22.28
N GLU A 228 23.50 3.05 21.37
CA GLU A 228 23.37 4.50 21.23
C GLU A 228 21.92 4.88 20.92
N ARG A 229 21.30 4.19 19.96
CA ARG A 229 19.91 4.43 19.58
C ARG A 229 18.94 4.19 20.74
N ALA A 230 19.11 3.09 21.49
CA ALA A 230 18.27 2.79 22.64
C ALA A 230 18.36 3.89 23.70
N LYS A 231 19.58 4.36 23.98
CA LYS A 231 19.82 5.45 24.92
C LYS A 231 19.20 6.77 24.43
N TYR A 232 19.35 7.08 23.14
CA TYR A 232 18.76 8.28 22.54
C TYR A 232 17.24 8.30 22.66
N PHE A 233 16.58 7.17 22.39
CA PHE A 233 15.13 7.01 22.50
C PHE A 233 14.65 7.20 23.93
N GLU A 234 15.37 6.65 24.92
CA GLU A 234 15.05 6.80 26.34
C GLU A 234 15.19 8.25 26.81
N GLU A 235 16.33 8.89 26.51
CA GLU A 235 16.64 10.26 26.92
C GLU A 235 15.63 11.28 26.34
N HIS A 236 15.31 11.14 25.05
CA HIS A 236 14.45 12.10 24.34
C HIS A 236 12.96 11.69 24.34
N LYS A 237 12.63 10.51 24.88
CA LYS A 237 11.28 9.93 24.91
C LYS A 237 10.62 9.92 23.53
N VAL A 238 11.42 9.50 22.53
CA VAL A 238 11.08 9.51 21.11
C VAL A 238 11.34 8.13 20.51
N THR A 239 10.61 7.80 19.45
CA THR A 239 10.78 6.55 18.69
C THR A 239 10.82 6.86 17.20
N SER A 240 11.38 5.94 16.40
CA SER A 240 11.24 6.00 14.94
C SER A 240 9.78 5.89 14.52
N ALA A 241 9.40 6.60 13.48
CA ALA A 241 8.11 6.52 12.81
C ALA A 241 8.14 5.56 11.61
N LEU A 242 9.31 5.12 11.13
CA LEU A 242 9.43 4.32 9.90
C LEU A 242 8.64 3.01 9.98
N ASP A 243 8.72 2.29 11.09
CA ASP A 243 7.97 1.04 11.29
C ASP A 243 6.46 1.29 11.17
N LYS A 244 5.98 2.38 11.79
CA LYS A 244 4.57 2.79 11.69
C LYS A 244 4.20 3.15 10.26
N ILE A 245 5.05 3.86 9.52
CA ILE A 245 4.82 4.23 8.12
C ILE A 245 4.69 2.96 7.26
N ILE A 246 5.61 2.01 7.40
CA ILE A 246 5.61 0.74 6.65
C ILE A 246 4.34 -0.06 6.94
N VAL A 247 4.02 -0.26 8.22
CA VAL A 247 2.84 -1.03 8.65
C VAL A 247 1.54 -0.37 8.18
N GLN A 248 1.43 0.96 8.26
CA GLN A 248 0.25 1.68 7.78
C GLN A 248 0.14 1.62 6.25
N GLY A 249 1.25 1.74 5.52
CA GLY A 249 1.28 1.55 4.06
C GLY A 249 0.78 0.18 3.65
N TYR A 250 1.25 -0.87 4.33
CA TYR A 250 0.83 -2.24 4.09
C TYR A 250 -0.68 -2.43 4.32
N LYS A 251 -1.20 -1.86 5.42
CA LYS A 251 -2.64 -1.88 5.73
C LYS A 251 -3.48 -1.09 4.75
N ALA A 252 -3.02 0.07 4.30
CA ALA A 252 -3.73 0.90 3.33
C ALA A 252 -3.93 0.19 1.99
N LEU A 253 -2.96 -0.64 1.59
CA LEU A 253 -3.05 -1.53 0.42
C LEU A 253 -3.93 -2.77 0.63
N GLN A 254 -4.61 -2.88 1.78
CA GLN A 254 -5.40 -4.05 2.18
C GLN A 254 -4.60 -5.37 2.13
N LEU A 255 -3.30 -5.28 2.37
CA LEU A 255 -2.44 -6.44 2.43
C LEU A 255 -2.43 -7.02 3.85
N GLN A 256 -2.32 -8.33 3.90
CA GLN A 256 -2.09 -9.13 5.10
C GLN A 256 -1.15 -10.28 4.73
N TYR A 257 -0.72 -11.09 5.70
CA TYR A 257 0.11 -12.25 5.38
C TYR A 257 -0.20 -13.43 6.27
N PHE A 258 0.13 -14.62 5.76
CA PHE A 258 0.19 -15.85 6.53
C PHE A 258 1.64 -16.32 6.60
N PHE A 259 1.94 -17.20 7.56
CA PHE A 259 3.26 -17.76 7.75
C PHE A 259 3.33 -19.21 7.29
N THR A 260 4.45 -19.58 6.68
CA THR A 260 4.95 -20.95 6.69
C THR A 260 6.13 -21.00 7.65
N SER A 261 6.16 -21.97 8.56
CA SER A 261 7.18 -22.04 9.61
C SER A 261 7.69 -23.46 9.82
N GLY A 262 9.01 -23.60 9.94
CA GLY A 262 9.70 -24.84 10.29
C GLY A 262 11.20 -24.59 10.47
N HIS A 263 11.97 -25.64 10.74
CA HIS A 263 13.42 -25.53 10.93
C HIS A 263 14.19 -25.13 9.65
N ASP A 264 13.62 -25.36 8.48
CA ASP A 264 14.24 -24.96 7.22
C ASP A 264 13.99 -23.47 6.93
N GLU A 265 12.74 -23.03 7.04
CA GLU A 265 12.32 -21.67 6.71
C GLU A 265 11.17 -21.18 7.59
N VAL A 266 11.25 -19.92 8.02
CA VAL A 266 10.10 -19.12 8.44
C VAL A 266 9.91 -17.99 7.45
N LYS A 267 8.71 -17.92 6.86
CA LYS A 267 8.40 -16.96 5.80
C LYS A 267 7.01 -16.38 5.92
N ALA A 268 6.90 -15.06 5.72
CA ALA A 268 5.64 -14.33 5.65
C ALA A 268 5.21 -14.13 4.19
N TRP A 269 4.06 -14.69 3.83
CA TRP A 269 3.52 -14.65 2.47
C TRP A 269 2.43 -13.59 2.35
N THR A 270 2.74 -12.53 1.59
CA THR A 270 1.82 -11.41 1.32
C THR A 270 0.62 -11.87 0.48
N ILE A 271 -0.59 -11.55 0.96
CA ILE A 271 -1.88 -11.76 0.28
C ILE A 271 -2.76 -10.52 0.47
N GLN A 272 -3.78 -10.38 -0.36
CA GLN A 272 -4.83 -9.37 -0.12
C GLN A 272 -5.83 -9.90 0.90
N ARG A 273 -6.40 -8.99 1.71
CA ARG A 273 -7.51 -9.33 2.60
C ARG A 273 -8.66 -9.97 1.82
N GLY A 274 -9.23 -11.04 2.36
CA GLY A 274 -10.29 -11.81 1.68
C GLY A 274 -9.78 -12.91 0.75
N THR A 275 -8.47 -13.06 0.58
CA THR A 275 -7.89 -14.16 -0.23
C THR A 275 -8.26 -15.52 0.37
N LYS A 276 -8.77 -16.43 -0.47
CA LYS A 276 -9.13 -17.79 -0.06
C LYS A 276 -7.91 -18.72 0.01
N ALA A 277 -8.00 -19.79 0.79
CA ALA A 277 -6.91 -20.74 1.01
C ALA A 277 -6.23 -21.26 -0.28
N PRO A 278 -6.97 -21.65 -1.36
CA PRO A 278 -6.31 -22.07 -2.60
C PRO A 278 -5.48 -20.97 -3.28
N GLN A 279 -6.00 -19.73 -3.29
CA GLN A 279 -5.32 -18.57 -3.87
C GLN A 279 -4.08 -18.18 -3.05
N ALA A 280 -4.17 -18.28 -1.72
CA ALA A 280 -3.03 -18.09 -0.82
C ALA A 280 -1.95 -19.15 -1.07
N ALA A 281 -2.33 -20.41 -1.26
CA ALA A 281 -1.41 -21.48 -1.65
C ALA A 281 -0.74 -21.20 -3.00
N GLY A 282 -1.49 -20.63 -3.96
CA GLY A 282 -0.99 -20.18 -5.25
C GLY A 282 0.14 -19.16 -5.19
N LYS A 283 0.23 -18.36 -4.10
CA LYS A 283 1.35 -17.44 -3.87
C LYS A 283 2.67 -18.15 -3.57
N ILE A 284 2.62 -19.37 -3.04
CA ILE A 284 3.80 -20.21 -2.85
C ILE A 284 4.22 -20.80 -4.19
N HIS A 285 3.28 -21.46 -4.86
CA HIS A 285 3.47 -22.04 -6.18
C HIS A 285 2.12 -22.24 -6.87
N THR A 286 2.06 -22.02 -8.18
CA THR A 286 0.80 -22.15 -8.96
C THR A 286 0.20 -23.55 -8.91
N ASP A 287 1.03 -24.59 -8.79
CA ASP A 287 0.56 -25.99 -8.64
C ASP A 287 -0.17 -26.25 -7.32
N PHE A 288 0.13 -25.49 -6.25
CA PHE A 288 -0.57 -25.64 -4.98
C PHE A 288 -2.01 -25.19 -5.10
N GLU A 289 -2.28 -24.13 -5.86
CA GLU A 289 -3.64 -23.66 -6.13
C GLU A 289 -4.43 -24.65 -6.98
N LYS A 290 -3.83 -25.12 -8.09
CA LYS A 290 -4.46 -26.11 -8.99
C LYS A 290 -4.72 -27.45 -8.29
N GLY A 291 -3.74 -27.91 -7.52
CA GLY A 291 -3.76 -29.17 -6.81
C GLY A 291 -4.33 -29.10 -5.41
N PHE A 292 -4.92 -27.97 -4.99
CA PHE A 292 -5.33 -27.73 -3.61
C PHE A 292 -6.30 -28.81 -3.09
N ILE A 293 -5.92 -29.43 -1.97
CA ILE A 293 -6.75 -30.39 -1.23
C ILE A 293 -7.32 -29.68 0.01
N MET A 294 -6.43 -29.21 0.89
CA MET A 294 -6.80 -28.53 2.13
C MET A 294 -5.63 -27.70 2.68
N ALA A 295 -5.95 -26.80 3.60
CA ALA A 295 -4.97 -26.06 4.40
C ALA A 295 -5.07 -26.51 5.86
N GLU A 296 -3.97 -26.96 6.43
CA GLU A 296 -3.83 -27.14 7.88
C GLU A 296 -3.45 -25.78 8.47
N VAL A 297 -4.33 -25.21 9.29
CA VAL A 297 -4.23 -23.84 9.78
C VAL A 297 -4.18 -23.83 11.30
N MET A 298 -3.23 -23.10 11.86
CA MET A 298 -3.20 -22.72 13.27
C MET A 298 -3.06 -21.20 13.38
N LYS A 299 -3.80 -20.58 14.31
CA LYS A 299 -3.67 -19.15 14.58
C LYS A 299 -2.35 -18.89 15.28
N PHE A 300 -1.68 -17.77 14.97
CA PHE A 300 -0.46 -17.38 15.68
C PHE A 300 -0.67 -17.30 17.20
N GLU A 301 -1.77 -16.71 17.66
CA GLU A 301 -2.07 -16.60 19.10
C GLU A 301 -2.24 -17.98 19.76
N ASP A 302 -2.89 -18.93 19.08
CA ASP A 302 -3.02 -20.29 19.60
C ASP A 302 -1.65 -20.97 19.66
N PHE A 303 -0.81 -20.82 18.64
CA PHE A 303 0.55 -21.35 18.66
C PHE A 303 1.41 -20.75 19.77
N LYS A 304 1.32 -19.44 19.98
CA LYS A 304 2.05 -18.73 21.03
C LYS A 304 1.61 -19.16 22.43
N ASN A 305 0.30 -19.33 22.65
CA ASN A 305 -0.26 -19.69 23.95
C ASN A 305 0.01 -21.15 24.33
N GLU A 306 -0.11 -22.07 23.37
CA GLU A 306 0.08 -23.51 23.63
C GLU A 306 1.57 -23.93 23.56
N GLY A 307 2.42 -23.10 22.96
CA GLY A 307 3.88 -23.24 22.95
C GLY A 307 4.45 -24.28 21.98
N SER A 308 3.64 -25.16 21.38
CA SER A 308 4.10 -26.08 20.33
C SER A 308 2.96 -26.54 19.41
N GLU A 309 3.28 -26.98 18.20
CA GLU A 309 2.29 -27.52 17.26
C GLU A 309 1.55 -28.74 17.83
N ALA A 310 2.25 -29.60 18.57
CA ALA A 310 1.65 -30.76 19.22
C ALA A 310 0.63 -30.35 20.29
N ALA A 311 0.93 -29.32 21.07
CA ALA A 311 0.01 -28.77 22.06
C ALA A 311 -1.22 -28.10 21.40
N VAL A 312 -1.02 -27.34 20.32
CA VAL A 312 -2.13 -26.77 19.52
C VAL A 312 -3.05 -27.87 18.96
N LYS A 313 -2.47 -28.97 18.47
CA LYS A 313 -3.22 -30.16 18.02
C LYS A 313 -3.99 -30.82 19.16
N ALA A 314 -3.36 -31.02 20.31
CA ALA A 314 -4.00 -31.61 21.49
C ALA A 314 -5.15 -30.73 22.03
N ALA A 315 -5.02 -29.40 21.92
CA ALA A 315 -6.05 -28.44 22.28
C ALA A 315 -7.19 -28.31 21.24
N GLY A 316 -7.14 -29.07 20.13
CA GLY A 316 -8.16 -29.02 19.07
C GLY A 316 -8.17 -27.71 18.26
N LYS A 317 -7.08 -26.92 18.33
CA LYS A 317 -6.94 -25.61 17.67
C LYS A 317 -6.23 -25.69 16.32
N TYR A 318 -5.77 -26.88 15.94
CA TYR A 318 -5.19 -27.17 14.63
C TYR A 318 -6.28 -27.59 13.64
N ARG A 319 -6.66 -26.70 12.72
CA ARG A 319 -7.87 -26.84 11.90
C ARG A 319 -7.53 -27.24 10.47
N GLN A 320 -8.28 -28.19 9.93
CA GLN A 320 -8.26 -28.47 8.49
C GLN A 320 -9.31 -27.61 7.79
N GLN A 321 -8.86 -26.80 6.84
CA GLN A 321 -9.65 -25.81 6.15
C GLN A 321 -9.78 -26.14 4.66
N GLY A 322 -11.00 -26.04 4.15
CA GLY A 322 -11.33 -26.30 2.76
C GLY A 322 -11.14 -25.07 1.85
N ARG A 323 -11.59 -25.21 0.59
CA ARG A 323 -11.43 -24.19 -0.46
C ARG A 323 -12.09 -22.84 -0.17
N ASN A 324 -13.12 -22.82 0.68
CA ASN A 324 -13.87 -21.60 1.01
C ASN A 324 -13.31 -20.84 2.21
N TYR A 325 -12.29 -21.38 2.89
CA TYR A 325 -11.66 -20.68 4.00
C TYR A 325 -10.99 -19.40 3.51
N VAL A 326 -11.33 -18.30 4.15
CA VAL A 326 -10.69 -17.00 3.95
C VAL A 326 -9.50 -16.95 4.91
N VAL A 327 -8.29 -16.80 4.36
CA VAL A 327 -7.08 -16.73 5.17
C VAL A 327 -7.12 -15.48 6.04
N GLU A 328 -6.79 -15.63 7.31
CA GLU A 328 -6.72 -14.52 8.25
C GLU A 328 -5.27 -14.08 8.47
N ASP A 329 -5.08 -12.83 8.89
CA ASP A 329 -3.77 -12.27 9.15
C ASP A 329 -3.03 -13.02 10.26
N GLY A 330 -1.80 -13.42 9.98
CA GLY A 330 -0.95 -14.18 10.91
C GLY A 330 -1.30 -15.67 11.04
N ASP A 331 -2.19 -16.22 10.21
CA ASP A 331 -2.38 -17.66 10.13
C ASP A 331 -1.04 -18.35 9.85
N ILE A 332 -0.76 -19.45 10.56
CA ILE A 332 0.36 -20.34 10.23
C ILE A 332 -0.22 -21.53 9.49
N ILE A 333 0.23 -21.74 8.24
CA ILE A 333 -0.44 -22.64 7.30
C ILE A 333 0.51 -23.68 6.74
N PHE A 334 0.04 -24.92 6.72
CA PHE A 334 0.63 -26.01 5.94
C PHE A 334 -0.37 -26.48 4.87
N PHE A 335 -0.02 -26.34 3.59
CA PHE A 335 -0.91 -26.73 2.49
C PHE A 335 -0.72 -28.18 2.07
N LYS A 336 -1.83 -28.91 1.91
CA LYS A 336 -1.86 -30.23 1.26
C LYS A 336 -2.35 -30.06 -0.17
N PHE A 337 -1.58 -30.58 -1.12
CA PHE A 337 -1.90 -30.50 -2.54
C PHE A 337 -1.51 -31.80 -3.26
N ASN A 338 -2.16 -32.06 -4.40
CA ASN A 338 -1.82 -33.17 -5.27
C ASN A 338 -0.78 -32.72 -6.31
N ALA A 339 0.46 -33.18 -6.17
CA ALA A 339 1.56 -32.86 -7.08
C ALA A 339 1.30 -33.26 -8.55
N GLY A 340 0.43 -34.24 -8.82
CA GLY A 340 0.10 -34.67 -10.19
C GLY A 340 -0.87 -33.76 -10.95
N ALA A 341 -1.47 -32.76 -10.30
CA ALA A 341 -2.50 -31.92 -10.91
C ALA A 341 -1.95 -30.88 -11.90
N GLY A 342 -0.79 -30.28 -11.62
CA GLY A 342 -0.15 -29.27 -12.48
C GLY A 342 0.44 -29.83 -13.78
N LEU A 343 0.84 -31.11 -13.76
CA LEU A 343 1.49 -31.81 -14.88
C LEU A 343 0.55 -32.17 -16.04
N LYS A 344 -0.77 -32.20 -15.81
CA LYS A 344 -1.75 -32.59 -16.85
C LYS A 344 -1.95 -31.52 -17.91
N ASP A 345 -1.75 -30.24 -17.58
CA ASP A 345 -1.90 -29.13 -18.53
C ASP A 345 -0.69 -29.00 -19.47
N ALA A 346 0.50 -29.44 -19.04
CA ALA A 346 1.73 -29.37 -19.83
C ALA A 346 1.76 -30.37 -21.00
N LYS A 347 0.93 -31.42 -20.98
CA LYS A 347 0.85 -32.45 -22.04
C LYS A 347 -0.14 -32.15 -23.15
N LYS A 348 -0.74 -30.94 -23.17
CA LYS A 348 -1.71 -30.50 -24.19
C LYS A 348 -1.24 -29.33 -25.06
N LYS A 349 0.07 -29.15 -25.23
CA LYS A 349 0.62 -28.26 -26.27
C LYS A 349 1.30 -29.07 -27.35
#